data_AF-A0AAW2GRN2-F1
#
_entry.id   AF-A0AAW2GRN2-F1
#
_cell.length_a   1.000
_cell.length_b   1.000
_cell.length_c   1.000
_cell.angle_alpha   90.00
_cell.angle_beta   90.00
_cell.angle_gamma   90.00
#
_symmetry.space_group_name_H-M   'P 1'
#
loop_
_entity.id
_entity.type
_entity.pdbx_description
1 polymer ?
#
loop_
_entity_poly.entity_id
_entity_poly.type
_entity_poly.pdbx_seq_one_letter_code
_entity_poly.pdbx_strand_id
1 'polypeptide(L)'
;MHAMSFHGGFAETILFEGWRVDNEVGMLGSAIGIILLTALYEGLKSYREYLFARTTFLRKNQQKKSRNDLLFSGVHVFQTLLHVVQVVLGYFLMFIFMTYNYWLCIAIGIGTALGYWLFSWEKINNENTSCCS
;
A
#
# COMPACT_ATOMS: atom_id res chain seq x y z
N MET A 1 -15.91 23.35 -21.15
CA MET A 1 -15.73 21.90 -20.95
C MET A 1 -14.24 21.66 -20.82
N HIS A 2 -13.73 21.43 -19.61
CA HIS A 2 -12.33 21.03 -19.45
C HIS A 2 -12.22 19.58 -19.92
N ALA A 3 -11.43 19.33 -20.96
CA ALA A 3 -11.12 17.98 -21.40
C ALA A 3 -10.30 17.31 -20.28
N MET A 4 -10.87 16.28 -19.65
CA MET A 4 -10.14 15.39 -18.74
C MET A 4 -9.39 14.33 -19.57
N SER A 5 -8.50 14.80 -20.44
CA SER A 5 -7.63 13.95 -21.24
C SER A 5 -6.27 13.85 -20.56
N PHE A 6 -5.65 12.67 -20.62
CA PHE A 6 -4.28 12.49 -20.12
C PHE A 6 -3.34 13.54 -20.72
N HIS A 7 -2.56 14.21 -19.87
CA HIS A 7 -1.60 15.23 -20.28
C HIS A 7 -0.20 14.90 -19.78
N GLY A 8 0.79 15.45 -20.50
CA GLY A 8 2.22 15.32 -20.21
C GLY A 8 2.85 16.54 -19.61
N GLY A 9 2.09 17.36 -18.88
CA GLY A 9 2.61 18.56 -18.24
C GLY A 9 3.70 18.23 -17.22
N PHE A 10 4.71 19.09 -17.14
CA PHE A 10 5.75 19.03 -16.09
C PHE A 10 5.51 20.04 -14.96
N ALA A 11 4.42 20.82 -15.05
CA ALA A 11 4.04 21.85 -14.09
C ALA A 11 2.71 21.45 -13.41
N GLU A 12 2.76 20.69 -12.32
CA GLU A 12 1.56 20.13 -11.67
C GLU A 12 1.65 20.18 -10.13
N THR A 13 0.51 20.38 -9.47
CA THR A 13 0.39 20.31 -8.01
C THR A 13 -0.25 18.99 -7.62
N ILE A 14 0.51 18.12 -6.94
CA ILE A 14 0.16 16.69 -6.83
C ILE A 14 -0.78 16.39 -5.65
N LEU A 15 -0.52 16.94 -4.47
CA LEU A 15 -1.27 16.59 -3.24
C LEU A 15 -1.55 17.77 -2.31
N PHE A 16 -0.55 18.65 -2.14
CA PHE A 16 -0.63 19.88 -1.36
C PHE A 16 0.03 21.00 -2.17
N GLU A 17 -0.29 22.27 -1.90
CA GLU A 17 0.40 23.41 -2.54
C GLU A 17 1.93 23.35 -2.39
N GLY A 18 2.43 22.69 -1.34
CA GLY A 18 3.87 22.47 -1.12
C GLY A 18 4.50 21.39 -2.01
N TRP A 19 3.71 20.52 -2.66
CA TRP A 19 4.19 19.51 -3.61
C TRP A 19 3.84 19.93 -5.04
N ARG A 20 4.33 21.11 -5.42
CA ARG A 20 4.27 21.61 -6.80
C ARG A 20 5.56 21.27 -7.52
N VAL A 21 5.41 20.60 -8.65
CA VAL A 21 6.51 20.31 -9.57
C VAL A 21 6.44 21.35 -10.68
N ASP A 22 7.54 22.05 -10.94
CA ASP A 22 7.66 23.02 -12.03
C ASP A 22 8.77 22.62 -13.05
N ASN A 23 9.47 21.50 -12.81
CA ASN A 23 10.64 21.04 -13.58
C ASN A 23 10.57 19.54 -13.88
N GLU A 24 11.23 19.09 -14.96
CA GLU A 24 11.34 17.67 -15.34
C GLU A 24 11.98 16.81 -14.22
N VAL A 25 13.02 17.31 -13.57
CA VAL A 25 13.67 16.62 -12.43
C VAL A 25 12.71 16.49 -11.23
N GLY A 26 11.89 17.52 -10.98
CA GLY A 26 10.88 17.46 -9.93
C GLY A 26 9.78 16.42 -10.25
N MET A 27 9.49 16.22 -11.54
CA MET A 27 8.53 15.21 -11.99
C MET A 27 9.09 13.81 -11.77
N LEU A 28 10.36 13.57 -12.12
CA LEU A 28 11.03 12.30 -11.86
C LEU A 28 11.11 12.00 -10.36
N GLY A 29 11.48 12.99 -9.54
CA GLY A 29 11.49 12.85 -8.09
C GLY A 29 10.12 12.50 -7.52
N SER A 30 9.06 13.13 -8.05
CA SER A 30 7.68 12.83 -7.65
C SER A 30 7.24 11.44 -8.09
N ALA A 31 7.59 11.00 -9.31
CA ALA A 31 7.33 9.66 -9.80
C ALA A 31 7.98 8.59 -8.90
N ILE A 32 9.23 8.79 -8.49
CA ILE A 32 9.92 7.89 -7.54
C ILE A 32 9.19 7.89 -6.18
N GLY A 33 8.82 9.06 -5.68
CA GLY A 33 8.05 9.18 -4.44
C GLY A 33 6.72 8.43 -4.50
N ILE A 34 6.01 8.51 -5.63
CA ILE A 34 4.73 7.81 -5.86
C ILE A 34 4.93 6.31 -6.00
N ILE A 35 5.99 5.85 -6.67
CA ILE A 35 6.34 4.42 -6.73
C ILE A 35 6.55 3.88 -5.32
N LEU A 36 7.33 4.58 -4.49
CA LEU A 36 7.58 4.20 -3.11
C LEU A 36 6.29 4.22 -2.27
N LEU A 37 5.47 5.25 -2.42
CA LEU A 37 4.19 5.37 -1.72
C LEU A 37 3.23 4.24 -2.08
N THR A 38 3.16 3.88 -3.37
CA THR A 38 2.31 2.80 -3.88
C THR A 38 2.82 1.43 -3.44
N ALA A 39 4.14 1.20 -3.49
CA ALA A 39 4.75 -0.02 -2.98
C ALA A 39 4.52 -0.18 -1.48
N LEU A 40 4.60 0.92 -0.70
CA LEU A 40 4.30 0.92 0.72
C LEU A 40 2.81 0.64 1.00
N TYR A 41 1.90 1.21 0.21
CA TYR A 41 0.47 0.88 0.29
C TYR A 41 0.21 -0.62 0.06
N GLU A 42 0.81 -1.21 -0.97
CA GLU A 42 0.65 -2.65 -1.26
C GLU A 42 1.31 -3.51 -0.17
N GLY A 43 2.43 -3.05 0.41
CA GLY A 43 3.07 -3.69 1.55
C GLY A 43 2.23 -3.71 2.81
N LEU A 44 1.62 -2.58 3.17
CA LEU A 44 0.69 -2.50 4.30
C LEU A 44 -0.52 -3.41 4.07
N LYS A 45 -1.06 -3.45 2.85
CA LYS A 45 -2.15 -4.33 2.47
C LYS A 45 -1.76 -5.82 2.64
N SER A 46 -0.61 -6.23 2.14
CA SER A 46 -0.09 -7.60 2.29
C SER A 46 0.14 -7.97 3.76
N TYR A 47 0.73 -7.07 4.54
CA TYR A 47 0.97 -7.28 5.96
C TYR A 47 -0.32 -7.45 6.77
N ARG A 48 -1.37 -6.67 6.44
CA ARG A 48 -2.70 -6.81 7.04
C ARG A 48 -3.31 -8.18 6.75
N GLU A 49 -3.19 -8.67 5.52
CA GLU A 49 -3.66 -10.01 5.14
C GLU A 49 -2.89 -11.11 5.86
N TYR A 50 -1.57 -10.96 5.99
CA TYR A 50 -0.73 -11.86 6.78
C TYR A 50 -1.15 -11.90 8.26
N LEU A 51 -1.37 -10.74 8.89
CA LEU A 51 -1.86 -10.67 10.27
C LEU A 51 -3.23 -11.33 10.43
N PHE A 52 -4.15 -11.13 9.48
CA PHE A 52 -5.47 -11.75 9.50
C PHE A 52 -5.37 -13.28 9.36
N ALA A 53 -4.54 -13.77 8.44
CA ALA A 53 -4.29 -15.20 8.26
C ALA A 53 -3.68 -15.83 9.53
N ARG A 54 -2.68 -15.17 10.13
CA ARG A 54 -2.04 -15.63 11.37
C ARG A 54 -3.02 -15.62 12.55
N THR A 55 -3.82 -14.58 12.69
CA THR A 55 -4.86 -14.50 13.75
C THR A 55 -5.90 -15.61 13.57
N THR A 56 -6.31 -15.89 12.33
CA THR A 56 -7.24 -16.98 12.01
C THR A 56 -6.62 -18.36 12.27
N PHE A 57 -5.32 -18.55 11.98
CA PHE A 57 -4.58 -19.78 12.26
C PHE A 57 -4.41 -20.01 13.77
N LEU A 58 -3.99 -18.99 14.53
CA LEU A 58 -3.88 -19.05 15.99
C LEU A 58 -5.23 -19.41 16.62
N ARG A 59 -6.33 -18.86 16.11
CA ARG A 59 -7.69 -19.20 16.54
C ARG A 59 -8.05 -20.69 16.31
N LYS A 60 -7.55 -21.34 15.26
CA LYS A 60 -7.74 -22.79 15.04
C LYS A 60 -6.94 -23.64 16.05
N ASN A 61 -5.69 -23.26 16.35
CA ASN A 61 -4.85 -24.01 17.29
C ASN A 61 -5.20 -23.76 18.77
N GLN A 62 -5.79 -22.60 19.12
CA GLN A 62 -6.09 -22.21 20.49
C GLN A 62 -7.46 -22.67 21.02
N GLN A 63 -7.94 -23.86 20.65
CA GLN A 63 -9.21 -24.41 21.16
C GLN A 63 -9.25 -24.65 22.70
N LYS A 64 -8.26 -24.18 23.48
CA LYS A 64 -8.17 -24.36 24.95
C LYS A 64 -8.01 -23.10 25.82
N LYS A 65 -7.89 -21.87 25.28
CA LYS A 65 -7.68 -20.66 26.12
C LYS A 65 -8.85 -19.66 26.03
N SER A 66 -9.19 -19.09 27.19
CA SER A 66 -10.34 -18.24 27.50
C SER A 66 -10.69 -17.19 26.43
N ARG A 67 -11.99 -17.13 26.09
CA ARG A 67 -12.61 -16.28 25.05
C ARG A 67 -12.40 -14.78 25.21
N ASN A 68 -12.14 -14.29 26.42
CA ASN A 68 -12.16 -12.86 26.71
C ASN A 68 -10.79 -12.16 26.52
N ASP A 69 -9.68 -12.90 26.58
CA ASP A 69 -8.33 -12.36 26.33
C ASP A 69 -8.01 -12.19 24.83
N LEU A 70 -8.85 -12.75 23.95
CA LEU A 70 -8.68 -12.69 22.49
C LEU A 70 -9.30 -11.43 21.86
N LEU A 71 -10.37 -10.88 22.45
CA LEU A 71 -11.12 -9.77 21.86
C LEU A 71 -10.45 -8.41 22.07
N PHE A 72 -9.75 -8.23 23.20
CA PHE A 72 -9.06 -6.99 23.56
C PHE A 72 -7.54 -7.12 23.52
N SER A 73 -7.05 -8.04 22.69
CA SER A 73 -5.61 -8.17 22.46
C SER A 73 -5.12 -7.00 21.60
N GLY A 74 -3.95 -6.45 21.92
CA GLY A 74 -3.32 -5.36 21.16
C GLY A 74 -3.18 -5.64 19.66
N VAL A 75 -3.28 -6.91 19.25
CA VAL A 75 -3.35 -7.34 17.84
C VAL A 75 -4.56 -6.73 17.12
N HIS A 76 -5.75 -6.68 17.73
CA HIS A 76 -6.94 -6.08 17.11
C HIS A 76 -6.81 -4.57 16.95
N VAL A 77 -6.26 -3.88 17.97
CA VAL A 77 -5.99 -2.43 17.91
C VAL A 77 -4.96 -2.10 16.83
N PHE A 78 -3.90 -2.90 16.74
CA PHE A 78 -2.88 -2.71 15.70
C PHE A 78 -3.44 -2.98 14.30
N GLN A 79 -4.29 -4.00 14.15
CA GLN A 79 -4.96 -4.32 12.89
C GLN A 79 -5.87 -3.17 12.41
N THR A 80 -6.66 -2.57 13.32
CA THR A 80 -7.54 -1.45 12.95
C THR A 80 -6.74 -0.19 12.63
N LEU A 81 -5.67 0.09 13.38
CA LEU A 81 -4.76 1.21 13.10
C LEU A 81 -4.14 1.09 11.71
N LEU A 82 -3.59 -0.08 11.37
CA LEU A 82 -3.02 -0.32 10.04
C LEU A 82 -4.05 -0.19 8.92
N HIS A 83 -5.30 -0.60 9.18
CA HIS A 83 -6.40 -0.42 8.23
C HIS A 83 -6.68 1.06 7.95
N VAL A 84 -6.74 1.90 9.00
CA VAL A 84 -6.95 3.35 8.84
C VAL A 84 -5.81 3.96 8.02
N VAL A 85 -4.55 3.63 8.35
CA VAL A 85 -3.38 4.13 7.60
C VAL A 85 -3.45 3.70 6.13
N GLN A 86 -3.79 2.45 5.85
CA GLN A 86 -3.94 1.95 4.48
C GLN A 86 -5.00 2.73 3.70
N VAL A 87 -6.16 2.99 4.30
CA VAL A 87 -7.26 3.73 3.65
C VAL A 87 -6.84 5.16 3.33
N VAL A 88 -6.17 5.85 4.26
CA VAL A 88 -5.64 7.21 4.04
C VAL A 88 -4.64 7.23 2.88
N LEU A 89 -3.70 6.28 2.82
CA LEU A 89 -2.76 6.16 1.70
C LEU A 89 -3.48 5.87 0.37
N GLY A 90 -4.52 5.05 0.38
CA GLY A 90 -5.33 4.77 -0.80
C GLY A 90 -6.03 6.02 -1.35
N TYR A 91 -6.55 6.88 -0.47
CA TYR A 91 -7.14 8.16 -0.88
C TYR A 91 -6.10 9.11 -1.47
N PHE A 92 -4.89 9.16 -0.92
CA PHE A 92 -3.81 9.95 -1.53
C PHE A 92 -3.47 9.45 -2.94
N LEU A 93 -3.30 8.15 -3.15
CA LEU A 93 -3.04 7.59 -4.48
C LEU A 93 -4.19 7.87 -5.46
N MET A 94 -5.44 7.80 -4.99
CA MET A 94 -6.61 8.15 -5.79
C MET A 94 -6.59 9.63 -6.20
N PHE A 95 -6.25 10.55 -5.29
CA PHE A 95 -6.11 11.97 -5.64
C PHE A 95 -4.98 12.20 -6.66
N ILE A 96 -3.86 11.50 -6.54
CA ILE A 96 -2.77 11.59 -7.51
C ILE A 96 -3.23 11.11 -8.88
N PHE A 97 -4.01 10.02 -8.95
CA PHE A 97 -4.54 9.53 -10.23
C PHE A 97 -5.52 10.51 -10.89
N MET A 98 -6.27 11.27 -10.09
CA MET A 98 -7.17 12.32 -10.57
C MET A 98 -6.43 13.54 -11.16
N THR A 99 -5.11 13.61 -11.06
CA THR A 99 -4.31 14.65 -11.76
C THR A 99 -4.19 14.40 -13.27
N TYR A 100 -4.63 13.24 -13.77
CA TYR A 100 -4.59 12.85 -15.20
C TYR A 100 -3.21 12.98 -15.88
N ASN A 101 -2.12 13.04 -15.10
CA ASN A 101 -0.76 13.09 -15.64
C ASN A 101 -0.24 11.68 -15.96
N TYR A 102 0.13 11.43 -17.21
CA TYR A 102 0.54 10.07 -17.61
C TYR A 102 1.83 9.60 -16.91
N TRP A 103 2.77 10.49 -16.58
CA TRP A 103 3.99 10.12 -15.86
C TRP A 103 3.68 9.57 -14.47
N LEU A 104 2.72 10.20 -13.78
CA LEU A 104 2.27 9.80 -12.46
C LEU A 104 1.44 8.51 -12.52
N CYS A 105 0.58 8.36 -13.53
CA CYS A 105 -0.18 7.12 -13.73
C CYS A 105 0.74 5.92 -13.98
N ILE A 106 1.78 6.08 -14.80
CA ILE A 106 2.78 5.03 -15.03
C ILE A 106 3.53 4.73 -13.72
N ALA A 107 3.88 5.76 -12.94
CA ALA A 107 4.52 5.59 -11.63
C ALA A 107 3.66 4.76 -10.65
N ILE A 108 2.35 5.02 -10.58
CA ILE A 108 1.41 4.21 -9.77
C ILE A 108 1.37 2.76 -10.29
N GLY A 109 1.30 2.56 -11.61
CA GLY A 109 1.28 1.23 -12.21
C GLY A 109 2.55 0.43 -11.89
N ILE A 110 3.73 1.03 -12.09
CA ILE A 110 5.02 0.41 -11.75
C ILE A 110 5.12 0.15 -10.24
N GLY A 111 4.72 1.11 -9.41
CA GLY A 111 4.75 0.95 -7.95
C GLY A 111 3.85 -0.18 -7.47
N THR A 112 2.68 -0.37 -8.11
CA THR A 112 1.78 -1.49 -7.81
C THR A 112 2.40 -2.82 -8.22
N ALA A 113 2.99 -2.89 -9.42
CA ALA A 113 3.65 -4.11 -9.90
C ALA A 113 4.86 -4.50 -9.02
N LEU A 114 5.72 -3.54 -8.67
CA LEU A 114 6.88 -3.75 -7.81
C LEU A 114 6.46 -4.12 -6.39
N GLY A 115 5.47 -3.43 -5.81
CA GLY A 115 4.94 -3.74 -4.49
C GLY A 115 4.40 -5.17 -4.45
N TYR A 116 3.50 -5.52 -5.37
CA TYR A 116 2.92 -6.86 -5.42
C TYR A 116 4.00 -7.94 -5.58
N TRP A 117 4.98 -7.73 -6.47
CA TRP A 117 6.05 -8.70 -6.68
C TRP A 117 6.91 -8.89 -5.41
N LEU A 118 7.36 -7.81 -4.77
CA LEU A 118 8.22 -7.88 -3.58
C LEU A 118 7.54 -8.64 -2.42
N PHE A 119 6.28 -8.31 -2.13
CA PHE A 119 5.56 -8.95 -1.02
C PHE A 119 5.01 -10.35 -1.35
N SER A 120 4.71 -10.62 -2.62
CA SER A 120 4.32 -11.97 -3.05
C SER A 120 5.49 -12.96 -2.96
N TRP A 121 6.71 -12.52 -3.28
CA TRP A 121 7.92 -13.34 -3.17
C TRP A 121 8.21 -13.82 -1.73
N GLU A 122 8.02 -12.94 -0.74
CA GLU A 122 8.21 -13.25 0.68
C GLU A 122 7.25 -14.38 1.15
N LYS A 123 6.02 -14.43 0.60
CA LYS A 123 5.02 -15.44 0.95
C LYS A 123 5.42 -16.84 0.47
N ILE A 124 5.98 -16.93 -0.74
CA ILE A 124 6.39 -18.21 -1.35
C ILE A 124 7.59 -18.82 -0.61
N ASN A 125 8.54 -18.00 -0.16
CA ASN A 125 9.71 -18.50 0.56
C ASN A 125 9.38 -19.03 1.96
N ASN A 126 8.37 -18.47 2.63
CA ASN A 126 7.95 -18.94 3.95
C ASN A 126 7.28 -20.32 3.91
N GLU A 127 6.44 -20.61 2.90
CA GLU A 127 5.77 -21.92 2.79
C GLU A 127 6.75 -23.08 2.57
N ASN A 128 7.82 -22.85 1.81
CA ASN A 128 8.83 -23.89 1.53
C ASN A 128 9.65 -24.27 2.77
N THR A 129 9.78 -23.37 3.76
CA THR A 129 10.54 -23.65 5.00
C THR A 129 9.73 -24.48 5.99
N SER A 130 8.40 -24.35 6.00
CA SER A 130 7.52 -25.06 6.94
C SER A 130 7.30 -26.55 6.64
N CYS A 131 7.73 -27.05 5.46
CA CYS A 131 7.59 -28.46 5.09
C CYS A 131 8.87 -29.29 5.29
N CYS A 132 9.95 -28.68 5.79
CA CYS A 132 11.25 -29.34 5.96
C CYS A 132 11.77 -29.36 7.41
N SER A 133 10.88 -29.29 8.42
CA SER A 133 11.26 -29.52 9.83
C SER A 133 10.36 -30.54 10.50
#